data_AF-B1BZQ4-F1
#
_entry.id   AF-B1BZQ4-F1
#
_cell.length_a   1.000
_cell.length_b   1.000
_cell.length_c   1.000
_cell.angle_alpha   90.00
_cell.angle_beta   90.00
_cell.angle_gamma   90.00
#
_symmetry.space_group_name_H-M   'P 1'
#
loop_
_entity.id
_entity.type
_entity.pdbx_description
1 polymer ?
#
loop_
_entity_poly.entity_id
_entity_poly.type
_entity_poly.pdbx_seq_one_letter_code
_entity_poly.pdbx_strand_id
1 'polypeptide(L)' 'MSKKKVAFICIHNSYRSQISEVLGKHLGFDVFESYSIGTETKS' A
#
# COMPACT_ATOMS: atom_id res chain seq x y z
N MET A 1 0.64 16.19 -14.07
CA MET A 1 1.80 15.35 -13.71
C MET A 1 1.26 14.06 -13.10
N SER A 2 1.71 12.88 -13.52
CA SER A 2 1.23 11.62 -12.93
C SER A 2 1.82 11.46 -11.54
N LYS A 3 1.00 11.13 -10.53
CA LYS A 3 1.48 10.84 -9.17
C LYS A 3 2.36 9.59 -9.22
N LYS A 4 3.43 9.57 -8.42
CA LYS A 4 4.25 8.37 -8.30
C LYS A 4 3.43 7.27 -7.64
N LYS A 5 3.62 6.02 -8.07
CA LYS A 5 2.93 4.85 -7.50
C LYS A 5 3.86 4.18 -6.48
N VAL A 6 3.34 3.91 -5.28
CA VAL A 6 4.07 3.29 -4.17
C VAL A 6 3.33 2.04 -3.72
N ALA A 7 4.06 0.95 -3.54
CA ALA A 7 3.53 -0.32 -3.06
C ALA A 7 4.13 -0.69 -1.69
N PHE A 8 3.26 -1.01 -0.73
CA PHE A 8 3.63 -1.57 0.57
C PHE A 8 3.59 -3.09 0.52
N ILE A 9 4.73 -3.74 0.77
CA ILE A 9 4.89 -5.19 0.61
C ILE A 9 5.05 -5.85 1.99
N CYS A 10 4.32 -6.93 2.21
CA CYS A 10 4.45 -7.84 3.36
C CYS A 10 4.43 -9.29 2.89
N ILE A 11 4.62 -10.25 3.80
CA ILE A 11 4.49 -11.68 3.48
C ILE A 11 3.06 -11.97 2.99
N HIS A 12 2.05 -11.57 3.76
CA HIS A 12 0.65 -11.61 3.34
C HIS A 12 0.06 -10.20 3.28
N ASN A 13 -0.85 -9.99 2.33
CA ASN A 13 -1.60 -8.75 2.26
C ASN A 13 -2.77 -8.73 3.26
N SER A 14 -2.48 -8.66 4.57
CA SER A 14 -3.50 -8.89 5.62
C SER A 14 -3.61 -7.84 6.71
N TYR A 15 -2.51 -7.18 7.11
CA TYR A 15 -2.59 -6.22 8.22
C TYR A 15 -1.67 -5.03 8.01
N ARG A 16 -0.35 -5.21 8.22
CA ARG A 16 0.64 -4.13 8.12
C ARG A 16 0.59 -3.42 6.76
N SER A 17 0.59 -4.17 5.67
CA SER A 17 0.51 -3.63 4.30
C SER A 17 -0.81 -2.88 4.04
N GLN A 18 -1.94 -3.38 4.56
CA GLN A 18 -3.25 -2.74 4.39
C GLN A 18 -3.37 -1.44 5.19
N ILE A 19 -2.89 -1.42 6.44
CA ILE A 19 -2.86 -0.19 7.26
C ILE A 19 -2.01 0.87 6.56
N SER A 20 -0.83 0.50 6.04
CA SER A 20 0.03 1.44 5.30
C SER A 20 -0.64 2.00 4.05
N GLU A 21 -1.41 1.19 3.31
CA GLU A 21 -2.16 1.68 2.14
C GLU A 21 -3.22 2.71 2.53
N VAL A 22 -4.01 2.43 3.58
CA VAL A 22 -5.05 3.35 4.06
C VAL A 22 -4.43 4.64 4.58
N LEU A 23 -3.35 4.55 5.36
CA LEU A 23 -2.62 5.71 5.85
C LEU A 23 -2.00 6.52 4.71
N GLY A 24 -1.43 5.86 3.69
CA GLY A 24 -0.91 6.54 2.50
C GLY A 24 -2.01 7.26 1.71
N LYS A 25 -3.20 6.67 1.60
CA LYS A 25 -4.40 7.30 1.02
C LYS A 25 -4.96 8.45 1.86
N HIS A 26 -4.75 8.45 3.18
CA HIS A 26 -5.26 9.50 4.06
C HIS A 26 -4.28 10.66 4.23
N LEU A 27 -2.99 10.35 4.41
CA LEU A 27 -1.95 11.30 4.78
C LEU A 27 -1.09 11.76 3.58
N GLY A 28 -0.96 10.94 2.54
CA GLY A 28 -0.03 11.18 1.41
C GLY A 28 -0.71 11.28 0.04
N PHE A 29 -2.03 11.49 0.01
CA PHE A 29 -2.84 11.42 -1.21
C PHE A 29 -2.48 12.46 -2.26
N ASP A 30 -1.87 13.58 -1.86
CA ASP A 30 -1.43 14.66 -2.75
C ASP A 30 -0.07 14.37 -3.41
N VAL A 31 0.78 13.56 -2.77
CA VAL A 31 2.13 13.23 -3.25
C VAL A 31 2.18 11.96 -4.12
N PHE A 32 1.50 10.88 -3.72
CA PHE A 32 1.59 9.58 -4.39
C PHE A 32 0.30 8.74 -4.33
N GLU A 33 0.21 7.75 -5.21
CA GLU A 33 -0.82 6.72 -5.19
C GLU A 33 -0.32 5.51 -4.39
N SER A 34 -1.12 5.08 -3.41
CA SER A 34 -0.76 3.98 -2.49
C SER A 34 -1.42 2.66 -2.86
N TYR A 35 -0.64 1.58 -2.82
CA TYR A 35 -1.08 0.20 -3.06
C TYR A 35 -0.49 -0.75 -2.00
N SER A 36 -1.13 -1.90 -1.76
CA SER A 36 -0.58 -2.98 -0.91
C SER A 36 -0.56 -4.33 -1.62
N ILE A 37 0.43 -5.17 -1.32
CA ILE A 37 0.55 -6.53 -1.85
C ILE A 37 1.23 -7.48 -0.85
N GLY A 38 0.99 -8.78 -1.03
CA GLY A 38 1.63 -9.87 -0.29
C GLY A 38 2.52 -10.69 -1.22
N THR A 39 3.67 -11.18 -0.75
CA THR A 39 4.51 -12.12 -1.51
C THR A 39 3.91 -13.51 -1.58
N GLU A 40 3.02 -13.84 -0.64
CA GLU A 40 2.32 -15.11 -0.55
C GLU A 40 0.81 -14.87 -0.50
N THR A 41 0.06 -15.65 -1.27
CA THR A 41 -1.39 -15.76 -1.08
C THR A 41 -1.64 -16.45 0.25
N LYS A 42 -2.55 -15.90 1.07
CA LYS A 42 -3.05 -16.59 2.27
C LYS A 42 -3.44 -18.02 1.87
N SER A 43 -2.86 -19.01 2.56
CA SER A 43 -3.25 -20.42 2.44
C SER A 43 -4.67 -20.64 2.94
#